data_AF-A0A8B9SIJ1-F1
#
_entry.id   AF-A0A8B9SIJ1-F1
#
_cell.length_a   1.000
_cell.length_b   1.000
_cell.length_c   1.000
_cell.angle_alpha   90.00
_cell.angle_beta   90.00
_cell.angle_gamma   90.00
#
_symmetry.space_group_name_H-M   'P 1'
#
loop_
_entity.id
_entity.type
_entity.pdbx_description
1 polymer ?
#
loop_
_entity_poly.entity_id
_entity_poly.type
_entity_poly.pdbx_seq_one_letter_code
_entity_poly.pdbx_strand_id
1 'polypeptide(L)'
;MKFLLAIFFLVSFSLWMEEVYSKEKSSKKGKGKKKQYLCPSQQSAEDLARVPANSTSNILNRLLLSYDPRIRPNFKGIPVDVAVNIFINSFGSIQETTMDYRVNIFLRQKWNDPRLKLPNDWRGSDTLTVDPTMFKCLWKPDLFFANEKNANFHDVTQENILLFIFRDGDVLVSMRLSITLSCPLDLTLFPMDTQRCKMQLESFGYTTDDLRFIWQSGDPVQLEKIALPQFDIKKEDIEYGNCTKYYKGTGYYTCVEVIFTLRRQVGFYMMGVYAPTLLIVVLSWLSFWINPDASAARVPLGIFSVLSLASECTTLAAELPKVSYVKALDVWLIVCLLFGFASLVEYAVVQVMLNNPKRIEAEKAKIAKAEQAEGKGGNAAKKNTVNGTGDSCPHQHFTDLRFEGCIKDADKTESGFEAFTCILAQAHLIPW
;
A
#
# COMPACT_ATOMS: atom_id res chain seq x y z
N MET A 1 -50.45 -13.12 20.54
CA MET A 1 -50.99 -12.71 19.21
C MET A 1 -50.53 -11.33 18.75
N LYS A 2 -50.59 -10.27 19.58
CA LYS A 2 -50.19 -8.90 19.16
C LYS A 2 -48.70 -8.73 18.79
N PHE A 3 -47.79 -9.48 19.41
CA PHE A 3 -46.34 -9.41 19.13
C PHE A 3 -45.95 -10.05 17.79
N LEU A 4 -46.59 -11.17 17.42
CA LEU A 4 -46.40 -11.83 16.13
C LEU A 4 -46.94 -10.99 14.96
N LEU A 5 -48.04 -10.26 15.16
CA LEU A 5 -48.55 -9.31 14.16
C LEU A 5 -47.59 -8.14 13.92
N ALA A 6 -46.92 -7.63 14.96
CA ALA A 6 -45.96 -6.54 14.84
C ALA A 6 -44.71 -6.97 14.05
N ILE A 7 -44.22 -8.19 14.29
CA ILE A 7 -43.09 -8.77 13.53
C ILE A 7 -43.48 -8.99 12.08
N PHE A 8 -44.70 -9.47 11.81
CA PHE A 8 -45.17 -9.68 10.44
C PHE A 8 -45.30 -8.36 9.67
N PHE A 9 -45.75 -7.29 10.32
CA PHE A 9 -45.81 -5.95 9.74
C PHE A 9 -44.42 -5.36 9.46
N LEU A 10 -43.46 -5.52 10.38
CA LEU A 10 -42.09 -5.06 10.17
C LEU A 10 -41.39 -5.80 9.02
N VAL A 11 -41.56 -7.12 8.93
CA VAL A 11 -41.00 -7.93 7.84
C VAL A 11 -41.65 -7.55 6.50
N SER A 12 -42.96 -7.36 6.47
CA SER A 12 -43.69 -6.94 5.26
C SER A 12 -43.30 -5.54 4.82
N PHE A 13 -43.08 -4.62 5.76
CA PHE A 13 -42.62 -3.26 5.47
C PHE A 13 -41.17 -3.23 4.96
N SER A 14 -40.29 -4.09 5.50
CA SER A 14 -38.92 -4.23 5.01
C SER A 14 -38.84 -4.80 3.59
N LEU A 15 -39.64 -5.83 3.29
CA LEU A 15 -39.75 -6.39 1.94
C LEU A 15 -40.32 -5.37 0.94
N TRP A 16 -41.30 -4.58 1.36
CA TRP A 16 -41.89 -3.53 0.53
C TRP A 16 -40.88 -2.39 0.24
N MET A 17 -40.08 -2.00 1.24
CA MET A 17 -38.99 -1.03 1.06
C MET A 17 -37.90 -1.54 0.11
N GLU A 18 -37.59 -2.84 0.15
CA GLU A 18 -36.59 -3.46 -0.74
C GLU A 18 -37.09 -3.54 -2.20
N GLU A 19 -38.39 -3.76 -2.39
CA GLU A 19 -39.03 -3.78 -3.71
C GLU A 19 -39.18 -2.36 -4.31
N VAL A 20 -39.42 -1.34 -3.47
CA VAL A 20 -39.41 0.09 -3.88
C VAL A 20 -37.99 0.55 -4.23
N TYR A 21 -36.98 0.16 -3.44
CA TYR A 21 -35.57 0.49 -3.70
C TYR A 21 -35.04 -0.20 -4.97
N SER A 22 -35.48 -1.43 -5.25
CA SER A 22 -35.17 -2.15 -6.50
C SER A 22 -35.84 -1.50 -7.73
N LYS A 23 -37.09 -1.05 -7.61
CA LYS A 23 -37.78 -0.30 -8.68
C LYS A 23 -37.13 1.05 -8.98
N GLU A 24 -36.56 1.73 -7.99
CA GLU A 24 -35.89 3.01 -8.19
C GLU A 24 -34.54 2.87 -8.95
N LYS A 25 -33.81 1.77 -8.75
CA LYS A 25 -32.63 1.42 -9.56
C LYS A 25 -32.99 1.00 -11.00
N SER A 26 -34.14 0.38 -11.21
CA SER A 26 -34.60 -0.02 -12.56
C SER A 26 -35.13 1.16 -13.38
N SER A 27 -35.76 2.15 -12.74
CA SER A 27 -36.36 3.32 -13.40
C SER A 27 -35.34 4.39 -13.86
N LYS A 28 -34.09 4.36 -13.35
CA LYS A 28 -33.01 5.26 -13.79
C LYS A 28 -32.15 4.73 -14.95
N LYS A 29 -32.55 3.66 -15.64
CA LYS A 29 -32.10 3.39 -17.02
C LYS A 29 -32.98 4.17 -17.99
N GLY A 30 -32.83 5.50 -17.96
CA GLY A 30 -33.21 6.32 -19.09
C GLY A 30 -32.53 5.74 -20.33
N LYS A 31 -33.34 5.30 -21.30
CA LYS A 31 -32.90 4.96 -22.65
C LYS A 31 -32.30 6.22 -23.27
N GLY A 32 -31.05 6.53 -22.93
CA GLY A 32 -30.21 7.32 -23.79
C GLY A 32 -30.14 6.53 -25.09
N LYS A 33 -30.80 7.05 -26.14
CA LYS A 33 -30.55 6.60 -27.51
C LYS A 33 -29.03 6.65 -27.66
N LYS A 34 -28.34 5.49 -27.67
CA LYS A 34 -26.95 5.44 -28.13
C LYS A 34 -27.00 6.03 -29.53
N LYS A 35 -26.48 7.25 -29.71
CA LYS A 35 -26.35 7.86 -31.04
C LYS A 35 -25.60 6.83 -31.87
N GLN A 36 -26.28 6.25 -32.86
CA GLN A 36 -25.64 5.33 -33.78
C GLN A 36 -24.76 6.19 -34.68
N TYR A 37 -23.45 6.17 -34.41
CA TYR A 37 -22.47 6.89 -35.21
C TYR A 37 -22.37 6.18 -36.56
N LEU A 38 -22.79 6.85 -37.62
CA LEU A 38 -22.70 6.34 -38.97
C LEU A 38 -21.31 6.72 -39.52
N CYS A 39 -20.49 5.72 -39.84
CA CYS A 39 -19.19 5.97 -40.43
C CYS A 39 -19.36 6.56 -41.84
N PRO A 40 -18.46 7.43 -42.32
CA PRO A 40 -18.55 7.99 -43.68
C PRO A 40 -18.60 6.93 -44.78
N SER A 41 -18.02 5.75 -44.55
CA SER A 41 -18.11 4.58 -45.43
C SER A 41 -19.54 4.06 -45.66
N GLN A 42 -20.49 4.49 -44.82
CA GLN A 42 -21.90 4.09 -44.88
C GLN A 42 -22.82 5.20 -45.42
N GLN A 43 -22.26 6.33 -45.88
CA GLN A 43 -23.04 7.43 -46.48
C GLN A 43 -23.43 7.11 -47.94
N SER A 44 -24.61 7.56 -48.37
CA SER A 44 -25.07 7.36 -49.77
C SER A 44 -24.30 8.27 -50.73
N ALA A 45 -24.26 7.90 -52.01
CA ALA A 45 -23.60 8.71 -53.05
C ALA A 45 -24.17 10.14 -53.17
N GLU A 46 -25.44 10.32 -52.79
CA GLU A 46 -26.14 11.61 -52.79
C GLU A 46 -25.65 12.54 -51.67
N ASP A 47 -25.28 11.98 -50.51
CA ASP A 47 -24.75 12.74 -49.38
C ASP A 47 -23.31 13.20 -49.64
N LEU A 48 -22.50 12.40 -50.35
CA LEU A 48 -21.17 12.80 -50.80
C LEU A 48 -21.19 13.91 -51.85
N ALA A 49 -22.20 13.94 -52.73
CA ALA A 49 -22.33 14.95 -53.78
C ALA A 49 -22.66 16.35 -53.24
N ARG A 50 -23.18 16.47 -52.02
CA ARG A 50 -23.47 17.76 -51.36
C ARG A 50 -22.23 18.48 -50.82
N VAL A 51 -21.10 17.79 -50.65
CA VAL A 51 -19.89 18.35 -50.06
C VAL A 51 -18.98 18.91 -51.17
N PRO A 52 -18.51 20.17 -51.08
CA PRO A 52 -17.58 20.74 -52.07
C PRO A 52 -16.35 19.85 -52.29
N ALA A 53 -15.95 19.65 -53.55
CA ALA A 53 -14.86 18.73 -53.94
C ALA A 53 -13.50 19.05 -53.27
N ASN A 54 -13.26 20.31 -52.93
CA ASN A 54 -12.01 20.80 -52.33
C ASN A 54 -12.07 20.93 -50.80
N SER A 55 -13.16 20.50 -50.15
CA SER A 55 -13.27 20.54 -48.69
C SER A 55 -12.54 19.38 -48.04
N THR A 56 -11.89 19.62 -46.89
CA THR A 56 -11.28 18.59 -46.04
C THR A 56 -12.25 17.45 -45.70
N SER A 57 -13.54 17.76 -45.57
CA SER A 57 -14.59 16.78 -45.34
C SER A 57 -14.77 15.80 -46.51
N ASN A 58 -14.61 16.25 -47.76
CA ASN A 58 -14.73 15.39 -48.94
C ASN A 58 -13.55 14.41 -49.03
N ILE A 59 -12.35 14.86 -48.64
CA ILE A 59 -11.14 14.00 -48.63
C ILE A 59 -11.31 12.85 -47.66
N LEU A 60 -11.74 13.13 -46.43
CA LEU A 60 -11.97 12.07 -45.43
C LEU A 60 -13.05 11.09 -45.88
N ASN A 61 -14.14 11.59 -46.48
CA ASN A 61 -15.19 10.74 -47.02
C ASN A 61 -14.66 9.86 -48.17
N ARG A 62 -13.85 10.40 -49.09
CA ARG A 62 -13.24 9.65 -50.19
C ARG A 62 -12.29 8.54 -49.71
N LEU A 63 -11.48 8.83 -48.69
CA LEU A 63 -10.58 7.83 -48.10
C LEU A 63 -11.35 6.68 -47.44
N LEU A 64 -12.49 7.00 -46.82
CA LEU A 64 -13.27 6.04 -46.05
C LEU A 64 -14.29 5.25 -46.88
N LEU A 65 -14.65 5.69 -48.09
CA LEU A 65 -15.63 5.01 -48.94
C LEU A 65 -15.34 3.52 -49.16
N SER A 66 -14.08 3.16 -49.41
CA SER A 66 -13.64 1.78 -49.61
C SER A 66 -12.94 1.18 -48.38
N TYR A 67 -12.98 1.86 -47.24
CA TYR A 67 -12.23 1.47 -46.06
C TYR A 67 -13.02 0.47 -45.20
N ASP A 68 -12.45 -0.71 -44.99
CA ASP A 68 -12.98 -1.70 -44.04
C ASP A 68 -12.15 -1.73 -42.75
N PRO A 69 -12.67 -1.21 -41.62
CA PRO A 69 -11.96 -1.19 -40.35
C PRO A 69 -11.81 -2.57 -39.69
N ARG A 70 -12.52 -3.60 -40.18
CA ARG A 70 -12.44 -4.96 -39.62
C ARG A 70 -11.18 -5.70 -40.06
N ILE A 71 -10.56 -5.24 -41.16
CA ILE A 71 -9.40 -5.89 -41.77
C ILE A 71 -8.16 -5.05 -41.44
N ARG A 72 -7.12 -5.72 -40.93
CA ARG A 72 -5.85 -5.06 -40.63
C ARG A 72 -5.18 -4.50 -41.90
N PRO A 73 -4.39 -3.42 -41.78
CA PRO A 73 -3.50 -2.99 -42.85
C PRO A 73 -2.58 -4.14 -43.29
N ASN A 74 -2.23 -4.17 -44.57
CA ASN A 74 -1.34 -5.19 -45.14
C ASN A 74 -1.80 -6.64 -44.87
N PHE A 75 -3.11 -6.92 -44.95
CA PHE A 75 -3.64 -8.26 -44.74
C PHE A 75 -2.97 -9.30 -45.65
N LYS A 76 -2.47 -10.40 -45.06
CA LYS A 76 -1.60 -11.43 -45.69
C LYS A 76 -0.20 -10.96 -46.15
N GLY A 77 0.15 -9.70 -45.88
CA GLY A 77 1.46 -9.14 -46.17
C GLY A 77 2.35 -9.09 -44.92
N ILE A 78 3.19 -8.06 -44.85
CA ILE A 78 4.06 -7.79 -43.70
C ILE A 78 3.25 -7.50 -42.43
N PRO A 79 3.79 -7.84 -41.24
CA PRO A 79 3.19 -7.46 -39.97
C PRO A 79 3.08 -5.93 -39.87
N VAL A 80 2.04 -5.48 -39.18
CA VAL A 80 1.88 -4.06 -38.87
C VAL A 80 2.73 -3.73 -37.65
N ASP A 81 3.79 -2.96 -37.86
CA ASP A 81 4.60 -2.41 -36.77
C ASP A 81 3.87 -1.21 -36.14
N VAL A 82 3.59 -1.33 -34.85
CA VAL A 82 2.93 -0.30 -34.05
C VAL A 82 3.95 0.24 -33.06
N ALA A 83 4.39 1.47 -33.30
CA ALA A 83 5.28 2.19 -32.41
C ALA A 83 4.50 2.72 -31.19
N VAL A 84 4.89 2.24 -30.01
CA VAL A 84 4.29 2.60 -28.72
C VAL A 84 5.15 3.66 -28.04
N ASN A 85 4.50 4.69 -27.53
CA ASN A 85 5.10 5.71 -26.68
C ASN A 85 4.16 5.98 -25.50
N ILE A 86 4.73 6.10 -24.31
CA ILE A 86 3.97 6.29 -23.07
C ILE A 86 4.48 7.54 -22.39
N PHE A 87 3.56 8.44 -22.08
CA PHE A 87 3.83 9.57 -21.20
C PHE A 87 3.08 9.37 -19.89
N ILE A 88 3.81 9.27 -18.78
CA ILE A 88 3.25 9.08 -17.45
C ILE A 88 2.96 10.45 -16.86
N ASN A 89 1.66 10.77 -16.76
CA ASN A 89 1.19 12.05 -16.25
C ASN A 89 1.18 12.07 -14.72
N SER A 90 0.76 10.99 -14.09
CA SER A 90 0.80 10.87 -12.64
C SER A 90 0.83 9.41 -12.24
N PHE A 91 1.59 9.11 -11.19
CA PHE A 91 1.56 7.84 -10.51
C PHE A 91 0.60 7.96 -9.32
N GLY A 92 -0.38 7.06 -9.23
CA GLY A 92 -1.36 7.02 -8.15
C GLY A 92 -0.83 6.29 -6.93
N SER A 93 -1.70 6.07 -5.94
CA SER A 93 -1.33 5.30 -4.75
C SER A 93 -1.02 3.84 -5.12
N ILE A 94 0.00 3.30 -4.48
CA ILE A 94 0.32 1.88 -4.49
C ILE A 94 -0.40 1.26 -3.30
N GLN A 95 -1.20 0.24 -3.56
CA GLN A 95 -2.06 -0.38 -2.56
C GLN A 95 -1.52 -1.77 -2.23
N GLU A 96 -0.98 -1.90 -1.02
CA GLU A 96 -0.31 -3.12 -0.56
C GLU A 96 -1.31 -4.24 -0.27
N THR A 97 -2.47 -3.88 0.28
CA THR A 97 -3.55 -4.81 0.62
C THR A 97 -4.12 -5.53 -0.59
N THR A 98 -4.26 -4.81 -1.71
CA THR A 98 -4.77 -5.36 -2.98
C THR A 98 -3.66 -5.79 -3.93
N MET A 99 -2.40 -5.46 -3.66
CA MET A 99 -1.25 -5.71 -4.56
C MET A 99 -1.49 -5.11 -5.96
N ASP A 100 -1.80 -3.81 -6.00
CA ASP A 100 -1.90 -3.05 -7.25
C ASP A 100 -1.39 -1.62 -7.10
N TYR A 101 -1.20 -0.99 -8.25
CA TYR A 101 -0.87 0.41 -8.34
C TYR A 101 -1.71 1.06 -9.43
N ARG A 102 -2.04 2.33 -9.23
CA ARG A 102 -2.77 3.13 -10.21
C ARG A 102 -1.80 4.03 -10.96
N VAL A 103 -1.99 4.19 -12.26
CA VAL A 103 -1.21 5.12 -13.09
C VAL A 103 -2.14 5.85 -14.06
N ASN A 104 -1.85 7.13 -14.29
CA ASN A 104 -2.49 7.91 -15.35
C ASN A 104 -1.46 8.17 -16.44
N ILE A 105 -1.76 7.71 -17.65
CA ILE A 105 -0.84 7.79 -18.78
C ILE A 105 -1.52 8.43 -19.99
N PHE A 106 -0.72 9.01 -20.88
CA PHE A 106 -1.06 9.16 -22.28
C PHE A 106 -0.39 8.03 -23.05
N LEU A 107 -1.19 7.13 -23.59
CA LEU A 107 -0.75 6.06 -24.47
C LEU A 107 -0.79 6.58 -25.91
N ARG A 108 0.38 6.61 -26.55
CA ARG A 108 0.54 6.97 -27.95
C ARG A 108 0.88 5.74 -28.78
N GLN A 109 0.18 5.57 -29.89
CA GLN A 109 0.37 4.47 -30.82
C GLN A 109 0.48 5.05 -32.22
N LYS A 110 1.55 4.70 -32.94
CA LYS A 110 1.79 5.12 -34.31
C LYS A 110 1.94 3.90 -35.20
N TRP A 111 1.17 3.79 -36.27
CA TRP A 111 1.28 2.71 -37.25
C TRP A 111 1.04 3.24 -38.66
N ASN A 112 1.48 2.50 -39.67
CA ASN A 112 1.25 2.85 -41.07
C ASN A 112 0.02 2.12 -41.62
N ASP A 113 -0.96 2.86 -42.17
CA ASP A 113 -2.07 2.31 -42.95
C ASP A 113 -2.07 2.91 -44.36
N PRO A 114 -1.57 2.18 -45.37
CA PRO A 114 -1.50 2.67 -46.75
C PRO A 114 -2.84 3.11 -47.34
N ARG A 115 -3.96 2.61 -46.80
CA ARG A 115 -5.33 2.95 -47.25
C ARG A 115 -5.75 4.36 -46.85
N LEU A 116 -5.07 4.96 -45.86
CA LEU A 116 -5.35 6.30 -45.36
C LEU A 116 -4.38 7.36 -45.88
N LYS A 117 -3.53 7.01 -46.86
CA LYS A 117 -2.59 7.92 -47.49
C LYS A 117 -3.31 9.10 -48.13
N LEU A 118 -2.92 10.32 -47.76
CA LEU A 118 -3.56 11.54 -48.27
C LEU A 118 -3.24 11.74 -49.77
N PRO A 119 -4.21 12.22 -50.59
CA PRO A 119 -3.97 12.52 -52.00
C PRO A 119 -2.87 13.57 -52.19
N ASN A 120 -2.11 13.46 -53.28
CA ASN A 120 -1.04 14.42 -53.61
C ASN A 120 -1.55 15.85 -53.84
N ASP A 121 -2.83 15.98 -54.22
CA ASP A 121 -3.51 17.26 -54.48
C ASP A 121 -3.88 18.00 -53.19
N TRP A 122 -3.64 17.41 -52.02
CA TRP A 122 -3.82 18.05 -50.73
C TRP A 122 -2.83 19.22 -50.56
N ARG A 123 -3.38 20.44 -50.51
CA ARG A 123 -2.63 21.69 -50.29
C ARG A 123 -2.53 22.09 -48.81
N GLY A 124 -2.99 21.25 -47.89
CA GLY A 124 -2.92 21.52 -46.45
C GLY A 124 -1.58 21.11 -45.84
N SER A 125 -1.50 21.19 -44.50
CA SER A 125 -0.37 20.69 -43.72
C SER A 125 -0.14 19.19 -43.93
N ASP A 126 1.08 18.72 -43.66
CA ASP A 126 1.45 17.30 -43.76
C ASP A 126 0.66 16.37 -42.82
N THR A 127 -0.07 16.94 -41.86
CA THR A 127 -0.93 16.24 -40.91
C THR A 127 -2.37 16.73 -41.00
N LEU A 128 -3.31 15.79 -41.00
CA LEU A 128 -4.73 16.02 -40.84
C LEU A 128 -5.14 15.68 -39.40
N THR A 129 -5.64 16.68 -38.67
CA THR A 129 -6.27 16.46 -37.36
C THR A 129 -7.72 16.07 -37.54
N VAL A 130 -8.11 14.94 -36.96
CA VAL A 130 -9.45 14.37 -37.12
C VAL A 130 -10.17 14.32 -35.79
N ASP A 131 -11.49 14.49 -35.83
CA ASP A 131 -12.34 14.38 -34.64
C ASP A 131 -12.25 12.97 -34.00
N PRO A 132 -12.25 12.87 -32.65
CA PRO A 132 -12.13 11.60 -31.93
C PRO A 132 -13.19 10.55 -32.32
N THR A 133 -14.39 10.98 -32.72
CA THR A 133 -15.46 10.05 -33.13
C THR A 133 -15.06 9.17 -34.32
N MET A 134 -14.14 9.65 -35.17
CA MET A 134 -13.64 8.90 -36.31
C MET A 134 -12.77 7.71 -35.91
N PHE A 135 -12.17 7.73 -34.72
CA PHE A 135 -11.37 6.61 -34.21
C PHE A 135 -12.19 5.30 -34.13
N LYS A 136 -13.52 5.40 -33.98
CA LYS A 136 -14.44 4.25 -33.98
C LYS A 136 -14.61 3.63 -35.37
N CYS A 137 -14.32 4.37 -36.44
CA CYS A 137 -14.47 3.96 -37.83
C CYS A 137 -13.18 3.51 -38.51
N LEU A 138 -12.05 3.60 -37.80
CA LEU A 138 -10.75 3.16 -38.29
C LEU A 138 -10.39 1.78 -37.71
N TRP A 139 -9.56 1.03 -38.44
CA TRP A 139 -8.88 -0.11 -37.84
C TRP A 139 -7.92 0.42 -36.77
N LYS A 140 -7.86 -0.30 -35.64
CA LYS A 140 -6.97 0.03 -34.53
C LYS A 140 -6.29 -1.26 -34.03
N PRO A 141 -5.03 -1.17 -33.61
CA PRO A 141 -4.37 -2.28 -32.95
C PRO A 141 -5.12 -2.69 -31.68
N ASP A 142 -5.12 -3.98 -31.38
CA ASP A 142 -5.82 -4.62 -30.26
C ASP A 142 -4.93 -4.68 -29.01
N LEU A 143 -4.26 -3.57 -28.71
CA LEU A 143 -3.43 -3.44 -27.53
C LEU A 143 -4.31 -3.56 -26.28
N PHE A 144 -3.96 -4.49 -25.40
CA PHE A 144 -4.53 -4.58 -24.05
C PHE A 144 -3.42 -4.65 -23.00
N PHE A 145 -3.78 -4.32 -21.76
CA PHE A 145 -2.87 -4.39 -20.63
C PHE A 145 -3.00 -5.78 -19.98
N ALA A 146 -1.95 -6.61 -20.08
CA ALA A 146 -2.04 -8.01 -19.67
C ALA A 146 -2.22 -8.19 -18.15
N ASN A 147 -1.73 -7.24 -17.35
CA ASN A 147 -1.84 -7.24 -15.90
C ASN A 147 -2.83 -6.20 -15.36
N GLU A 148 -3.82 -5.80 -16.15
CA GLU A 148 -4.86 -4.87 -15.73
C GLU A 148 -5.92 -5.52 -14.83
N LYS A 149 -6.31 -4.76 -13.80
CA LYS A 149 -7.46 -5.09 -12.93
C LYS A 149 -8.66 -4.21 -13.24
N ASN A 150 -8.42 -2.92 -13.50
CA ASN A 150 -9.43 -1.97 -13.92
C ASN A 150 -8.80 -0.84 -14.75
N ALA A 151 -9.42 -0.45 -15.87
CA ALA A 151 -8.99 0.64 -16.73
C ALA A 151 -10.16 1.54 -17.13
N ASN A 152 -9.93 2.85 -17.08
CA ASN A 152 -10.92 3.86 -17.45
C ASN A 152 -10.36 4.80 -18.51
N PHE A 153 -11.17 5.08 -19.53
CA PHE A 153 -10.95 6.20 -20.44
C PHE A 153 -11.40 7.51 -19.78
N HIS A 154 -10.74 8.62 -20.12
CA HIS A 154 -11.18 9.95 -19.70
C HIS A 154 -12.07 10.59 -20.77
N ASP A 155 -13.31 10.94 -20.40
CA ASP A 155 -14.37 11.42 -21.29
C ASP A 155 -14.93 12.82 -20.94
N VAL A 156 -14.40 13.46 -19.90
CA VAL A 156 -14.81 14.80 -19.46
C VAL A 156 -13.79 15.85 -19.92
N THR A 157 -14.21 16.96 -20.56
CA THR A 157 -15.56 17.30 -21.05
C THR A 157 -15.91 16.64 -22.40
N GLN A 158 -14.93 16.04 -23.06
CA GLN A 158 -15.04 15.25 -24.29
C GLN A 158 -14.10 14.04 -24.19
N GLU A 159 -14.29 13.02 -25.04
CA GLU A 159 -13.37 11.89 -25.18
C GLU A 159 -11.93 12.38 -25.43
N ASN A 160 -11.02 12.10 -24.49
CA ASN A 160 -9.63 12.55 -24.55
C ASN A 160 -8.77 11.64 -25.44
N ILE A 161 -9.09 11.66 -26.73
CA ILE A 161 -8.39 10.93 -27.78
C ILE A 161 -7.98 11.95 -28.84
N LEU A 162 -6.71 11.93 -29.23
CA LEU A 162 -6.16 12.70 -30.34
C LEU A 162 -5.87 11.75 -31.49
N LEU A 163 -6.28 12.12 -32.71
CA LEU A 163 -6.06 11.35 -33.93
C LEU A 163 -5.44 12.24 -35.00
N PHE A 164 -4.23 11.89 -35.43
CA PHE A 164 -3.55 12.50 -36.58
C PHE A 164 -3.35 11.47 -37.69
N ILE A 165 -3.70 11.86 -38.91
CA ILE A 165 -3.37 11.12 -40.13
C ILE A 165 -2.32 11.92 -40.88
N PHE A 166 -1.16 11.32 -41.12
CA PHE A 166 -0.06 11.91 -41.85
C PHE A 166 -0.19 11.63 -43.35
N ARG A 167 0.49 12.46 -44.15
CA ARG A 167 0.44 12.38 -45.62
C ARG A 167 0.94 11.05 -46.19
N ASP A 168 1.88 10.41 -45.52
CA ASP A 168 2.45 9.11 -45.87
C ASP A 168 1.53 7.91 -45.53
N GLY A 169 0.42 8.15 -44.83
CA GLY A 169 -0.49 7.11 -44.34
C GLY A 169 -0.17 6.66 -42.92
N ASP A 170 0.78 7.29 -42.23
CA ASP A 170 0.96 7.06 -40.80
C ASP A 170 -0.24 7.60 -40.02
N VAL A 171 -0.67 6.84 -39.02
CA VAL A 171 -1.74 7.22 -38.09
C VAL A 171 -1.13 7.28 -36.70
N LEU A 172 -1.27 8.43 -36.04
CA LEU A 172 -0.91 8.61 -34.64
C LEU A 172 -2.19 8.77 -33.82
N VAL A 173 -2.33 7.93 -32.80
CA VAL A 173 -3.37 8.05 -31.80
C VAL A 173 -2.74 8.29 -30.44
N SER A 174 -3.23 9.28 -29.72
CA SER A 174 -2.85 9.55 -28.33
C SER A 174 -4.10 9.57 -27.45
N MET A 175 -4.17 8.69 -26.47
CA MET A 175 -5.32 8.58 -25.57
C MET A 175 -4.90 8.68 -24.11
N ARG A 176 -5.70 9.38 -23.30
CA ARG A 176 -5.49 9.45 -21.85
C ARG A 176 -6.20 8.31 -21.15
N LEU A 177 -5.47 7.55 -20.33
CA LEU A 177 -5.98 6.38 -19.61
C LEU A 177 -5.64 6.47 -18.11
N SER A 178 -6.60 6.10 -17.27
CA SER A 178 -6.40 5.76 -15.85
C SER A 178 -6.43 4.25 -15.71
N ILE A 179 -5.33 3.62 -15.29
CA ILE A 179 -5.22 2.17 -15.25
C ILE A 179 -4.76 1.74 -13.85
N THR A 180 -5.41 0.72 -13.30
CA THR A 180 -4.98 0.00 -12.12
C THR A 180 -4.39 -1.34 -12.56
N LEU A 181 -3.10 -1.50 -12.30
CA LEU A 181 -2.30 -2.65 -12.74
C LEU A 181 -1.92 -3.50 -11.52
N SER A 182 -1.99 -4.81 -11.70
CA SER A 182 -1.55 -5.79 -10.71
C SER A 182 -0.02 -5.74 -10.57
N CYS A 183 0.45 -5.62 -9.34
CA CYS A 183 1.86 -5.69 -8.99
C CYS A 183 2.02 -6.56 -7.74
N PRO A 184 2.48 -7.82 -7.88
CA PRO A 184 2.78 -8.65 -6.72
C PRO A 184 4.00 -8.08 -5.99
N LEU A 185 3.77 -7.50 -4.81
CA LEU A 185 4.81 -6.89 -3.99
C LEU A 185 5.52 -7.94 -3.13
N ASP A 186 6.83 -7.81 -2.98
CA ASP A 186 7.64 -8.61 -2.07
C ASP A 186 7.92 -7.84 -0.78
N LEU A 187 7.18 -8.16 0.28
CA LEU A 187 7.21 -7.43 1.56
C LEU A 187 8.16 -8.06 2.59
N THR A 188 9.03 -8.99 2.18
CA THR A 188 9.97 -9.66 3.09
C THR A 188 10.84 -8.67 3.87
N LEU A 189 11.35 -7.65 3.18
CA LEU A 189 12.20 -6.60 3.77
C LEU A 189 11.41 -5.35 4.22
N PHE A 190 10.08 -5.44 4.35
CA PHE A 190 9.25 -4.30 4.73
C PHE A 190 9.67 -3.69 6.08
N PRO A 191 9.80 -2.35 6.21
CA PRO A 191 9.53 -1.29 5.22
C PRO A 191 10.78 -0.85 4.40
N MET A 192 11.91 -1.53 4.51
CA MET A 192 13.14 -1.21 3.77
C MET A 192 13.21 -1.97 2.43
N ASP A 193 12.08 -2.06 1.74
CA ASP A 193 11.87 -2.83 0.53
C ASP A 193 11.98 -1.98 -0.75
N THR A 194 12.35 -2.65 -1.84
CA THR A 194 12.30 -2.09 -3.21
C THR A 194 11.42 -2.98 -4.06
N GLN A 195 10.44 -2.38 -4.72
CA GLN A 195 9.42 -3.09 -5.48
C GLN A 195 9.62 -2.91 -6.98
N ARG A 196 9.42 -3.97 -7.76
CA ARG A 196 9.48 -3.91 -9.23
C ARG A 196 8.10 -4.16 -9.83
N CYS A 197 7.43 -3.08 -10.19
CA CYS A 197 6.09 -3.15 -10.77
C CYS A 197 6.14 -3.06 -12.29
N LYS A 198 5.50 -4.01 -12.96
CA LYS A 198 5.49 -4.10 -14.42
C LYS A 198 4.20 -3.52 -14.99
N MET A 199 4.28 -2.93 -16.17
CA MET A 199 3.14 -2.57 -17.01
C MET A 199 3.33 -3.28 -18.35
N GLN A 200 2.49 -4.28 -18.64
CA GLN A 200 2.64 -5.14 -19.80
C GLN A 200 1.56 -4.83 -20.83
N LEU A 201 1.96 -4.48 -22.05
CA LEU A 201 1.09 -4.16 -23.17
C LEU A 201 1.25 -5.29 -24.21
N GLU A 202 0.17 -5.99 -24.50
CA GLU A 202 0.16 -7.22 -25.29
C GLU A 202 -0.93 -7.16 -26.36
N SER A 203 -0.78 -7.92 -27.43
CA SER A 203 -1.82 -8.03 -28.48
C SER A 203 -2.78 -9.14 -28.11
N PHE A 204 -4.08 -8.91 -28.24
CA PHE A 204 -5.09 -9.87 -27.81
C PHE A 204 -5.34 -10.98 -28.85
N GLY A 205 -5.46 -10.60 -30.12
CA GLY A 205 -5.91 -11.46 -31.21
C GLY A 205 -4.90 -11.64 -32.35
N TYR A 206 -3.93 -10.74 -32.51
CA TYR A 206 -2.92 -10.83 -33.56
C TYR A 206 -1.61 -11.47 -33.05
N THR A 207 -1.09 -12.41 -33.83
CA THR A 207 0.23 -13.00 -33.57
C THR A 207 1.36 -12.08 -34.06
N THR A 208 2.61 -12.42 -33.73
CA THR A 208 3.80 -11.68 -34.19
C THR A 208 3.99 -11.63 -35.71
N ASP A 209 3.33 -12.51 -36.45
CA ASP A 209 3.32 -12.52 -37.92
C ASP A 209 2.38 -11.45 -38.49
N ASP A 210 1.43 -11.00 -37.68
CA ASP A 210 0.36 -10.12 -38.07
C ASP A 210 0.55 -8.69 -37.54
N LEU A 211 1.05 -8.57 -36.31
CA LEU A 211 1.20 -7.30 -35.61
C LEU A 211 2.38 -7.37 -34.64
N ARG A 212 3.16 -6.27 -34.57
CA ARG A 212 4.32 -6.16 -33.68
C ARG A 212 4.30 -4.84 -32.95
N PHE A 213 4.46 -4.88 -31.63
CA PHE A 213 4.65 -3.69 -30.81
C PHE A 213 6.14 -3.41 -30.69
N ILE A 214 6.52 -2.17 -31.03
CA ILE A 214 7.88 -1.69 -30.93
C ILE A 214 7.90 -0.39 -30.12
N TRP A 215 8.95 -0.15 -29.35
CA TRP A 215 9.12 1.13 -28.66
C TRP A 215 9.50 2.22 -29.65
N GLN A 216 8.88 3.40 -29.53
CA GLN A 216 9.27 4.56 -30.33
C GLN A 216 10.74 4.93 -30.06
N SER A 217 11.50 5.22 -31.12
CA SER A 217 12.91 5.62 -31.00
C SER A 217 13.06 6.96 -30.26
N GLY A 218 14.11 7.10 -29.45
CA GLY A 218 14.39 8.30 -28.66
C GLY A 218 14.00 8.14 -27.20
N ASP A 219 12.85 8.69 -26.81
CA ASP A 219 12.33 8.64 -25.42
C ASP A 219 10.95 7.94 -25.40
N PRO A 220 10.90 6.59 -25.39
CA PRO A 220 9.65 5.83 -25.47
C PRO A 220 8.79 5.95 -24.22
N VAL A 221 9.41 6.17 -23.04
CA VAL A 221 8.72 6.29 -21.76
C VAL A 221 9.14 7.60 -21.09
N GLN A 222 8.22 8.55 -21.10
CA GLN A 222 8.40 9.88 -20.54
C GLN A 222 7.73 9.96 -19.17
N LEU A 223 8.42 10.52 -18.18
CA LEU A 223 7.93 10.70 -16.82
C LEU A 223 8.06 12.19 -16.44
N GLU A 224 6.96 12.83 -16.07
CA GLU A 224 7.00 14.15 -15.43
C GLU A 224 7.51 14.02 -13.99
N LYS A 225 8.06 15.08 -13.38
CA LYS A 225 8.49 15.04 -11.98
C LYS A 225 7.28 14.75 -11.08
N ILE A 226 7.22 13.53 -10.55
CA ILE A 226 6.15 13.06 -9.67
C ILE A 226 6.74 12.81 -8.30
N ALA A 227 6.06 13.33 -7.26
CA ALA A 227 6.34 13.00 -5.88
C ALA A 227 5.23 12.08 -5.38
N LEU A 228 5.60 10.88 -4.92
CA LEU A 228 4.68 9.97 -4.26
C LEU A 228 4.88 10.08 -2.73
N PRO A 229 3.80 9.97 -1.92
CA PRO A 229 3.94 10.10 -0.47
C PRO A 229 4.72 8.96 0.20
N GLN A 230 4.63 7.74 -0.33
CA GLN A 230 5.18 6.53 0.30
C GLN A 230 6.37 5.93 -0.45
N PHE A 231 6.54 6.29 -1.72
CA PHE A 231 7.57 5.71 -2.59
C PHE A 231 8.32 6.83 -3.31
N ASP A 232 9.54 6.53 -3.73
CA ASP A 232 10.30 7.37 -4.65
C ASP A 232 10.48 6.63 -5.97
N ILE A 233 10.37 7.38 -7.08
CA ILE A 233 10.56 6.88 -8.44
C ILE A 233 11.50 7.85 -9.15
N LYS A 234 12.67 7.34 -9.53
CA LYS A 234 13.61 8.11 -10.34
C LYS A 234 13.47 7.75 -11.81
N LYS A 235 13.79 8.69 -12.71
CA LYS A 235 13.76 8.42 -14.17
C LYS A 235 14.73 7.30 -14.57
N GLU A 236 15.86 7.20 -13.87
CA GLU A 236 16.88 6.15 -14.06
C GLU A 236 16.40 4.74 -13.64
N ASP A 237 15.38 4.68 -12.78
CA ASP A 237 14.82 3.44 -12.22
C ASP A 237 13.67 2.88 -13.10
N ILE A 238 13.44 3.45 -14.29
CA ILE A 238 12.45 2.99 -15.28
C ILE A 238 13.16 2.22 -16.39
N GLU A 239 12.84 0.93 -16.50
CA GLU A 239 13.31 0.07 -17.58
C GLU A 239 12.17 -0.21 -18.55
N TYR A 240 12.47 -0.44 -19.82
CA TYR A 240 11.49 -0.88 -20.82
C TYR A 240 12.09 -1.97 -21.70
N GLY A 241 11.25 -2.91 -22.13
CA GLY A 241 11.71 -4.11 -22.84
C GLY A 241 10.61 -4.77 -23.65
N ASN A 242 10.96 -5.92 -24.22
CA ASN A 242 10.05 -6.81 -24.95
C ASN A 242 9.77 -8.04 -24.08
N CYS A 243 8.50 -8.42 -23.97
CA CYS A 243 8.00 -9.53 -23.16
C CYS A 243 7.22 -10.55 -23.98
N THR A 244 7.46 -10.64 -25.30
CA THR A 244 6.73 -11.51 -26.23
C THR A 244 6.56 -12.92 -25.66
N LYS A 245 5.31 -13.39 -25.62
CA LYS A 245 4.95 -14.66 -24.99
C LYS A 245 4.49 -15.67 -26.04
N TYR A 246 4.77 -16.94 -25.78
CA TYR A 246 4.24 -18.04 -26.56
C TYR A 246 3.07 -18.69 -25.82
N TYR A 247 1.92 -18.79 -26.49
CA TYR A 247 0.77 -19.52 -25.99
C TYR A 247 0.58 -20.81 -26.77
N LYS A 248 0.52 -21.92 -26.05
CA LYS A 248 0.32 -23.25 -26.63
C LYS A 248 -1.04 -23.29 -27.34
N GLY A 249 -1.02 -23.48 -28.65
CA GLY A 249 -2.20 -23.61 -29.51
C GLY A 249 -2.52 -22.39 -30.37
N THR A 250 -2.08 -21.19 -30.00
CA THR A 250 -2.35 -19.95 -30.75
C THR A 250 -1.11 -19.25 -31.30
N GLY A 251 0.07 -19.47 -30.70
CA GLY A 251 1.35 -18.98 -31.24
C GLY A 251 2.01 -17.89 -30.40
N TYR A 252 2.88 -17.10 -31.03
CA TYR A 252 3.60 -15.99 -30.39
C TYR A 252 2.78 -14.70 -30.47
N TYR A 253 2.69 -14.00 -29.36
CA TYR A 253 2.01 -12.71 -29.24
C TYR A 253 3.00 -11.65 -28.78
N THR A 254 3.04 -10.55 -29.54
CA THR A 254 3.92 -9.43 -29.24
C THR A 254 3.54 -8.80 -27.91
N CYS A 255 4.54 -8.51 -27.07
CA CYS A 255 4.36 -7.88 -25.78
C CYS A 255 5.52 -6.90 -25.54
N VAL A 256 5.20 -5.70 -25.08
CA VAL A 256 6.17 -4.71 -24.61
C VAL A 256 5.86 -4.37 -23.16
N GLU A 257 6.90 -4.20 -22.34
CA GLU A 257 6.71 -3.89 -20.93
C GLU A 257 7.56 -2.73 -20.46
N VAL A 258 7.03 -2.01 -19.47
CA VAL A 258 7.74 -1.02 -18.67
C VAL A 258 7.85 -1.56 -17.25
N ILE A 259 9.03 -1.46 -16.65
CA ILE A 259 9.31 -1.91 -15.28
C ILE A 259 9.65 -0.67 -14.45
N PHE A 260 8.85 -0.42 -13.43
CA PHE A 260 9.05 0.64 -12.45
C PHE A 260 9.74 0.07 -11.22
N THR A 261 10.94 0.56 -10.90
CA THR A 261 11.60 0.26 -9.63
C THR A 261 11.22 1.33 -8.60
N LEU A 262 10.45 0.93 -7.60
CA LEU A 262 9.84 1.79 -6.59
C LEU A 262 10.57 1.57 -5.25
N ARG A 263 11.14 2.63 -4.66
CA ARG A 263 11.81 2.54 -3.36
C ARG A 263 10.93 3.13 -2.27
N ARG A 264 10.71 2.42 -1.17
CA ARG A 264 9.87 2.92 -0.08
C ARG A 264 10.55 4.02 0.71
N GLN A 265 9.80 5.06 1.09
CA GLN A 265 10.24 6.05 2.04
C GLN A 265 10.03 5.54 3.48
N VAL A 266 11.12 5.28 4.19
CA VAL A 266 11.10 4.61 5.51
C VAL A 266 10.80 5.54 6.68
N GLY A 267 10.91 6.86 6.50
CA GLY A 267 10.88 7.84 7.59
C GLY A 267 9.61 7.79 8.46
N PHE A 268 8.45 7.53 7.84
CA PHE A 268 7.19 7.35 8.56
C PHE A 268 7.25 6.18 9.53
N TYR A 269 7.73 5.01 9.09
CA TYR A 269 7.83 3.83 9.95
C TYR A 269 8.88 4.00 11.03
N MET A 270 10.01 4.67 10.74
CA MET A 270 11.05 4.92 11.74
C MET A 270 10.53 5.74 12.93
N MET A 271 9.80 6.83 12.64
CA MET A 271 9.27 7.71 13.69
C MET A 271 7.95 7.20 14.30
N GLY A 272 7.11 6.55 13.50
CA GLY A 272 5.78 6.11 13.91
C GLY A 272 5.76 4.73 14.59
N VAL A 273 6.69 3.84 14.25
CA VAL A 273 6.67 2.44 14.71
C VAL A 273 7.94 2.08 15.48
N TYR A 274 9.11 2.27 14.87
CA TYR A 274 10.38 1.84 15.48
C TYR A 274 10.71 2.66 16.74
N ALA A 275 10.59 4.00 16.70
CA ALA A 275 10.90 4.84 17.86
C ALA A 275 9.95 4.60 19.06
N PRO A 276 8.61 4.55 18.90
CA PRO A 276 7.72 4.29 20.03
C PRO A 276 7.88 2.89 20.63
N THR A 277 8.04 1.85 19.80
CA THR A 277 8.24 0.48 20.29
C THR A 277 9.56 0.33 21.05
N LEU A 278 10.63 0.99 20.59
CA LEU A 278 11.90 1.07 21.32
C LEU A 278 11.73 1.77 22.68
N LEU A 279 11.02 2.91 22.72
CA LEU A 279 10.75 3.62 23.97
C LEU A 279 9.95 2.76 24.95
N ILE A 280 8.96 1.99 24.49
CA ILE A 280 8.20 1.08 25.35
C ILE A 280 9.09 -0.03 25.93
N VAL A 281 10.03 -0.57 25.15
CA VAL A 281 11.00 -1.56 25.67
C VAL A 281 11.89 -0.92 26.76
N VAL A 282 12.39 0.29 26.53
CA VAL A 282 13.17 1.04 27.54
C VAL A 282 12.35 1.35 28.79
N LEU A 283 11.08 1.74 28.63
CA LEU A 283 10.15 1.94 29.75
C LEU A 283 10.00 0.67 30.57
N SER A 284 9.93 -0.50 29.93
CA SER A 284 9.84 -1.78 30.63
C SER A 284 11.06 -2.05 31.52
N TRP A 285 12.25 -1.56 31.15
CA TRP A 285 13.48 -1.69 31.93
C TRP A 285 13.54 -0.75 33.13
N LEU A 286 12.74 0.32 33.16
CA LEU A 286 12.65 1.19 34.35
C LEU A 286 12.12 0.43 35.58
N SER A 287 11.41 -0.68 35.38
CA SER A 287 11.00 -1.57 36.46
C SER A 287 12.19 -2.08 37.29
N PHE A 288 13.35 -2.28 36.67
CA PHE A 288 14.56 -2.77 37.33
C PHE A 288 15.13 -1.76 38.35
N TRP A 289 14.91 -0.48 38.12
CA TRP A 289 15.41 0.61 38.98
C TRP A 289 14.50 0.92 40.17
N ILE A 290 13.22 0.53 40.11
CA ILE A 290 12.26 0.75 41.20
C ILE A 290 12.57 -0.24 42.33
N ASN A 291 12.36 0.09 43.61
CA ASN A 291 12.60 -0.88 44.69
C ASN A 291 11.72 -2.14 44.54
N PRO A 292 12.25 -3.34 44.83
CA PRO A 292 11.49 -4.58 44.63
C PRO A 292 10.29 -4.76 45.55
N ASP A 293 10.30 -4.13 46.72
CA ASP A 293 9.16 -4.16 47.65
C ASP A 293 7.94 -3.37 47.11
N ALA A 294 8.15 -2.47 46.14
CA ALA A 294 7.11 -1.65 45.51
C ALA A 294 6.38 -2.38 44.37
N SER A 295 5.78 -3.53 44.69
CA SER A 295 5.01 -4.37 43.74
C SER A 295 3.90 -3.61 43.00
N ALA A 296 3.22 -2.69 43.68
CA ALA A 296 2.12 -1.88 43.14
C ALA A 296 2.56 -0.94 41.99
N ALA A 297 3.85 -0.59 41.89
CA ALA A 297 4.38 0.24 40.81
C ALA A 297 4.96 -0.59 39.66
N ARG A 298 5.61 -1.72 39.97
CA ARG A 298 6.32 -2.56 38.98
C ARG A 298 5.37 -3.40 38.13
N VAL A 299 4.35 -4.04 38.73
CA VAL A 299 3.43 -4.93 38.01
C VAL A 299 2.66 -4.19 36.90
N PRO A 300 2.01 -3.05 37.17
CA PRO A 300 1.26 -2.36 36.13
C PRO A 300 2.18 -1.88 35.00
N LEU A 301 3.37 -1.36 35.33
CA LEU A 301 4.31 -0.84 34.33
C LEU A 301 4.75 -1.94 33.33
N GLY A 302 5.05 -3.14 33.80
CA GLY A 302 5.40 -4.27 32.93
C GLY A 302 4.19 -4.75 32.09
N ILE A 303 3.01 -4.88 32.70
CA ILE A 303 1.80 -5.33 32.00
C ILE A 303 1.38 -4.32 30.93
N PHE A 304 1.37 -3.03 31.25
CA PHE A 304 1.05 -1.98 30.29
C PHE A 304 2.06 -1.95 29.14
N SER A 305 3.35 -2.13 29.39
CA SER A 305 4.37 -2.18 28.33
C SER A 305 4.12 -3.32 27.34
N VAL A 306 3.86 -4.54 27.84
CA VAL A 306 3.55 -5.70 26.98
C VAL A 306 2.22 -5.52 26.25
N LEU A 307 1.19 -5.01 26.93
CA LEU A 307 -0.10 -4.72 26.30
C LEU A 307 0.02 -3.67 25.20
N SER A 308 0.79 -2.61 25.42
CA SER A 308 1.06 -1.58 24.40
C SER A 308 1.79 -2.15 23.20
N LEU A 309 2.82 -2.97 23.40
CA LEU A 309 3.53 -3.65 22.29
C LEU A 309 2.59 -4.60 21.52
N ALA A 310 1.77 -5.40 22.23
CA ALA A 310 0.80 -6.30 21.59
C ALA A 310 -0.30 -5.54 20.82
N SER A 311 -0.74 -4.40 21.35
CA SER A 311 -1.69 -3.50 20.68
C SER A 311 -1.08 -2.96 19.38
N GLU A 312 0.16 -2.49 19.41
CA GLU A 312 0.86 -1.96 18.22
C GLU A 312 1.02 -3.03 17.13
N CYS A 313 1.39 -4.26 17.51
CA CYS A 313 1.43 -5.40 16.57
C CYS A 313 0.09 -5.63 15.87
N THR A 314 -1.02 -5.49 16.61
CA THR A 314 -2.36 -5.70 16.07
C THR A 314 -2.76 -4.59 15.11
N THR A 315 -2.42 -3.34 15.44
CA THR A 315 -2.64 -2.17 14.57
C THR A 315 -1.91 -2.34 13.24
N LEU A 316 -0.61 -2.70 13.28
CA LEU A 316 0.20 -2.87 12.07
C LEU A 316 -0.26 -4.05 11.21
N ALA A 317 -0.72 -5.13 11.84
CA ALA A 317 -1.29 -6.27 11.13
C ALA A 317 -2.63 -5.96 10.44
N ALA A 318 -3.33 -4.89 10.84
CA ALA A 318 -4.57 -4.44 10.20
C ALA A 318 -4.30 -3.52 8.98
N GLU A 319 -3.22 -2.76 9.00
CA GLU A 319 -2.85 -1.85 7.89
C GLU A 319 -2.20 -2.58 6.72
N LEU A 320 -1.45 -3.64 7.00
CA LEU A 320 -0.68 -4.38 6.00
C LEU A 320 -1.46 -5.58 5.42
N PRO A 321 -1.18 -5.98 4.17
CA PRO A 321 -1.71 -7.22 3.61
C PRO A 321 -1.34 -8.43 4.48
N LYS A 322 -2.28 -9.37 4.60
CA LYS A 322 -2.05 -10.67 5.23
C LYS A 322 -1.24 -11.55 4.30
N VAL A 323 0.08 -11.48 4.45
CA VAL A 323 1.04 -12.39 3.80
C VAL A 323 1.41 -13.53 4.74
N SER A 324 1.71 -14.70 4.20
CA SER A 324 2.02 -15.91 4.98
C SER A 324 3.48 -16.00 5.44
N TYR A 325 4.36 -15.17 4.89
CA TYR A 325 5.78 -15.12 5.26
C TYR A 325 6.05 -14.03 6.30
N VAL A 326 7.17 -14.17 7.00
CA VAL A 326 7.62 -13.23 8.03
C VAL A 326 8.23 -11.99 7.36
N LYS A 327 7.80 -10.80 7.79
CA LYS A 327 8.35 -9.52 7.36
C LYS A 327 9.43 -9.04 8.33
N ALA A 328 10.40 -8.25 7.87
CA ALA A 328 11.43 -7.68 8.75
C ALA A 328 10.83 -6.89 9.94
N LEU A 329 9.75 -6.14 9.70
CA LEU A 329 8.99 -5.48 10.76
C LEU A 329 8.40 -6.44 11.79
N ASP A 330 7.90 -7.62 11.37
CA ASP A 330 7.35 -8.61 12.30
C ASP A 330 8.45 -9.12 13.24
N VAL A 331 9.66 -9.34 12.72
CA VAL A 331 10.83 -9.76 13.51
C VAL A 331 11.16 -8.71 14.56
N TRP A 332 11.22 -7.43 14.18
CA TRP A 332 11.45 -6.33 15.12
C TRP A 332 10.43 -6.32 16.27
N LEU A 333 9.14 -6.38 15.92
CA LEU A 333 8.06 -6.35 16.90
C LEU A 333 8.05 -7.57 17.83
N ILE A 334 8.31 -8.77 17.29
CA ILE A 334 8.44 -10.00 18.08
C ILE A 334 9.60 -9.87 19.07
N VAL A 335 10.74 -9.34 18.63
CA VAL A 335 11.91 -9.12 19.51
C VAL A 335 11.58 -8.13 20.62
N CYS A 336 10.95 -6.99 20.29
CA CYS A 336 10.49 -6.03 21.31
C CYS A 336 9.52 -6.65 22.31
N LEU A 337 8.55 -7.44 21.83
CA LEU A 337 7.59 -8.14 22.67
C LEU A 337 8.25 -9.17 23.60
N LEU A 338 9.24 -9.92 23.10
CA LEU A 338 10.01 -10.87 23.90
C LEU A 338 10.80 -10.15 25.00
N PHE A 339 11.42 -9.00 24.71
CA PHE A 339 12.10 -8.21 25.74
C PHE A 339 11.13 -7.65 26.79
N GLY A 340 9.97 -7.15 26.38
CA GLY A 340 8.93 -6.69 27.32
C GLY A 340 8.36 -7.84 28.17
N PHE A 341 8.19 -9.03 27.59
CA PHE A 341 7.76 -10.20 28.34
C PHE A 341 8.86 -10.70 29.30
N ALA A 342 10.12 -10.66 28.88
CA ALA A 342 11.25 -11.05 29.72
C ALA A 342 11.38 -10.16 30.98
N SER A 343 11.09 -8.86 30.89
CA SER A 343 11.08 -7.98 32.07
C SER A 343 9.96 -8.31 33.06
N LEU A 344 8.79 -8.74 32.59
CA LEU A 344 7.73 -9.27 33.45
C LEU A 344 8.12 -10.59 34.14
N VAL A 345 8.76 -11.50 33.40
CA VAL A 345 9.23 -12.77 33.96
C VAL A 345 10.31 -12.53 35.02
N GLU A 346 11.25 -11.62 34.76
CA GLU A 346 12.27 -11.20 35.73
C GLU A 346 11.62 -10.72 37.03
N TYR A 347 10.64 -9.82 36.94
CA TYR A 347 9.91 -9.34 38.11
C TYR A 347 9.24 -10.48 38.90
N ALA A 348 8.58 -11.41 38.20
CA ALA A 348 7.94 -12.55 38.84
C ALA A 348 8.95 -13.43 39.58
N VAL A 349 10.13 -13.67 38.99
CA VAL A 349 11.22 -14.42 39.62
C VAL A 349 11.74 -13.69 40.85
N VAL A 350 12.01 -12.38 40.77
CA VAL A 350 12.48 -11.57 41.90
C VAL A 350 11.46 -11.59 43.04
N GLN A 351 10.17 -11.45 42.74
CA GLN A 351 9.12 -11.47 43.74
C GLN A 351 9.01 -12.82 44.46
N VAL A 352 9.15 -13.94 43.74
CA VAL A 352 9.18 -15.27 44.33
C VAL A 352 10.43 -15.46 45.21
N MET A 353 11.58 -14.96 44.77
CA MET A 353 12.84 -15.05 45.53
C MET A 353 12.85 -14.17 46.79
N LEU A 354 12.12 -13.06 46.81
CA LEU A 354 11.94 -12.22 47.99
C LEU A 354 10.93 -12.82 48.96
N ASN A 355 9.82 -13.35 48.45
CA ASN A 355 8.80 -14.01 49.26
C ASN A 355 9.19 -15.42 49.74
N ASN A 356 10.44 -15.85 49.53
CA ASN A 356 10.90 -17.17 49.97
C ASN A 356 10.89 -17.25 51.51
N PRO A 357 10.13 -18.19 52.13
CA PRO A 357 9.92 -18.25 53.57
C PRO A 357 11.22 -18.31 54.38
N LYS A 358 12.28 -18.94 53.84
CA LYS A 358 13.60 -19.01 54.48
C LYS A 358 14.26 -17.64 54.68
N ARG A 359 14.05 -16.70 53.74
CA ARG A 359 14.56 -15.31 53.87
C ARG A 359 13.72 -14.53 54.87
N ILE A 360 12.40 -14.67 54.81
CA ILE A 360 11.48 -14.02 55.74
C ILE A 360 11.75 -14.47 57.19
N GLU A 361 11.97 -15.76 57.43
CA GLU A 361 12.34 -16.29 58.75
C GLU A 361 13.72 -15.80 59.21
N ALA A 362 14.71 -15.76 58.31
CA ALA A 362 16.04 -15.24 58.62
C ALA A 362 16.03 -13.73 58.95
N GLU A 363 15.19 -12.96 58.27
CA GLU A 363 15.02 -11.53 58.50
C GLU A 363 14.28 -11.25 59.80
N LYS A 364 13.19 -11.98 60.08
CA LYS A 364 12.51 -11.97 61.40
C LYS A 364 13.45 -12.35 62.53
N ALA A 365 14.33 -13.34 62.33
CA ALA A 365 15.33 -13.73 63.32
C ALA A 365 16.43 -12.68 63.54
N LYS A 366 16.77 -11.87 62.52
CA LYS A 366 17.69 -10.73 62.66
C LYS A 366 17.07 -9.58 63.44
N ILE A 367 15.81 -9.24 63.13
CA ILE A 367 15.06 -8.18 63.83
C ILE A 367 14.87 -8.55 65.31
N ALA A 368 14.46 -9.79 65.60
CA ALA A 368 14.34 -10.26 66.99
C ALA A 368 15.66 -10.23 67.78
N LYS A 369 16.81 -10.41 67.12
CA LYS A 369 18.14 -10.27 67.75
C LYS A 369 18.54 -8.81 67.99
N ALA A 370 18.13 -7.89 67.11
CA ALA A 370 18.38 -6.46 67.26
C ALA A 370 17.54 -5.86 68.41
N GLU A 371 16.27 -6.23 68.52
CA GLU A 371 15.39 -5.81 69.64
C GLU A 371 15.90 -6.31 71.00
N GLN A 372 16.47 -7.52 71.05
CA GLN A 372 17.10 -8.05 72.27
C GLN A 372 18.41 -7.34 72.63
N ALA A 373 19.08 -6.69 71.68
CA ALA A 373 20.30 -5.90 71.92
C ALA A 373 19.97 -4.50 72.46
N GLU A 374 18.88 -3.87 71.99
CA GLU A 374 18.42 -2.57 72.50
C GLU A 374 17.77 -2.67 73.89
N GLY A 375 17.12 -3.79 74.22
CA GLY A 375 16.50 -4.03 75.53
C GLY A 375 17.45 -4.14 76.73
N LYS A 376 18.78 -4.14 76.53
CA LYS A 376 19.78 -4.22 77.61
C LYS A 376 20.40 -2.87 78.03
N GLY A 377 19.98 -1.75 77.42
CA GLY A 377 20.64 -0.45 77.58
C GLY A 377 20.01 0.58 78.53
N GLY A 378 18.81 0.38 79.08
CA GLY A 378 18.13 1.47 79.80
C GLY A 378 17.23 1.02 80.95
N ASN A 379 17.74 1.10 82.18
CA ASN A 379 16.92 1.06 83.38
C ASN A 379 17.43 2.08 84.40
N ALA A 380 16.86 3.30 84.43
CA ALA A 380 16.89 4.17 85.61
C ALA A 380 15.83 5.31 85.54
N ALA A 381 14.86 5.22 86.46
CA ALA A 381 14.23 6.30 87.23
C ALA A 381 12.98 7.09 86.74
N LYS A 382 11.87 6.76 87.42
CA LYS A 382 10.88 7.63 88.15
C LYS A 382 9.67 8.28 87.45
N LYS A 383 8.49 7.69 87.78
CA LYS A 383 7.29 8.25 88.48
C LYS A 383 6.56 9.48 87.91
N ASN A 384 5.31 9.31 87.44
CA ASN A 384 4.05 9.65 88.15
C ASN A 384 2.78 9.54 87.27
N THR A 385 1.73 9.00 87.89
CA THR A 385 0.26 8.95 87.64
C THR A 385 -0.41 10.04 86.78
N VAL A 386 -1.42 9.66 85.97
CA VAL A 386 -2.90 9.88 86.18
C VAL A 386 -3.72 9.25 85.01
N ASN A 387 -4.93 8.81 85.36
CA ASN A 387 -5.94 8.01 84.64
C ASN A 387 -6.51 8.56 83.30
N GLY A 388 -7.01 7.64 82.46
CA GLY A 388 -8.03 7.90 81.43
C GLY A 388 -8.35 6.68 80.55
N THR A 389 -9.52 6.08 80.73
CA THR A 389 -10.11 4.96 79.97
C THR A 389 -10.61 5.38 78.58
N GLY A 390 -10.51 4.52 77.56
CA GLY A 390 -11.32 4.59 76.34
C GLY A 390 -10.70 3.91 75.11
N ASP A 391 -11.32 2.82 74.66
CA ASP A 391 -11.04 2.05 73.45
C ASP A 391 -11.01 2.90 72.16
N SER A 392 -10.07 2.61 71.24
CA SER A 392 -10.28 2.34 69.81
C SER A 392 -8.97 2.45 69.00
N CYS A 393 -8.64 1.38 68.25
CA CYS A 393 -7.76 1.41 67.07
C CYS A 393 -8.60 1.81 65.83
N PRO A 394 -8.04 2.06 64.63
CA PRO A 394 -6.61 2.15 64.22
C PRO A 394 -6.32 3.35 63.28
N HIS A 395 -5.05 3.71 63.07
CA HIS A 395 -4.48 4.03 61.74
C HIS A 395 -2.99 4.39 61.84
N GLN A 396 -2.14 3.54 61.25
CA GLN A 396 -1.11 3.88 60.27
C GLN A 396 -0.41 5.25 60.42
N HIS A 397 0.85 5.21 60.89
CA HIS A 397 1.95 6.03 60.36
C HIS A 397 3.26 5.44 60.90
N PHE A 398 4.07 4.85 60.02
CA PHE A 398 5.49 4.63 60.30
C PHE A 398 6.27 5.26 59.15
N THR A 399 6.48 6.55 59.27
CA THR A 399 7.52 7.27 58.54
C THR A 399 8.78 7.29 59.39
N ASP A 400 9.88 7.13 58.69
CA ASP A 400 11.22 7.61 59.05
C ASP A 400 12.04 6.73 60.00
N LEU A 401 12.95 5.96 59.42
CA LEU A 401 14.32 5.83 59.92
C LEU A 401 15.28 5.53 58.76
N ARG A 402 16.21 6.46 58.61
CA ARG A 402 17.25 6.61 57.60
C ARG A 402 18.29 5.50 57.63
N PHE A 403 18.78 5.18 56.42
CA PHE A 403 20.20 5.11 56.03
C PHE A 403 21.21 4.73 57.12
N GLU A 404 21.73 3.51 57.04
CA GLU A 404 23.15 3.23 56.80
C GLU A 404 23.36 1.71 56.71
N GLY A 405 24.01 1.22 55.66
CA GLY A 405 24.50 -0.16 55.62
C GLY A 405 23.86 -1.08 54.58
N CYS A 406 23.97 -0.72 53.29
CA CYS A 406 24.01 -1.72 52.21
C CYS A 406 24.78 -1.19 50.99
N ILE A 407 25.94 -0.56 51.24
CA ILE A 407 27.00 -0.47 50.23
C ILE A 407 27.93 -1.64 50.53
N LYS A 408 27.66 -2.82 49.95
CA LYS A 408 28.69 -3.87 49.82
C LYS A 408 28.41 -5.02 48.86
N ASP A 409 27.24 -5.11 48.21
CA ASP A 409 26.96 -6.16 47.22
C ASP A 409 26.50 -5.62 45.85
N ALA A 410 26.95 -4.41 45.48
CA ALA A 410 26.77 -3.85 44.14
C ALA A 410 28.06 -4.02 43.33
N ASP A 411 28.41 -5.27 42.99
CA ASP A 411 29.52 -5.54 42.06
C ASP A 411 29.23 -6.70 41.09
N LYS A 412 27.95 -6.93 40.76
CA LYS A 412 27.52 -7.87 39.71
C LYS A 412 26.29 -7.35 38.95
N THR A 413 26.40 -6.17 38.35
CA THR A 413 25.38 -5.61 37.45
C THR A 413 25.99 -4.95 36.21
N GLU A 414 27.07 -5.52 35.65
CA GLU A 414 27.61 -5.12 34.34
C GLU A 414 27.01 -5.90 33.15
N SER A 415 26.25 -6.97 33.38
CA SER A 415 25.81 -7.86 32.28
C SER A 415 24.72 -7.29 31.36
N GLY A 416 23.96 -6.28 31.80
CA GLY A 416 22.89 -5.67 31.00
C GLY A 416 23.39 -4.66 29.97
N PHE A 417 24.45 -3.91 30.30
CA PHE A 417 25.01 -2.86 29.46
C PHE A 417 26.00 -3.42 28.42
N GLU A 418 26.72 -4.49 28.77
CA GLU A 418 27.57 -5.25 27.83
C GLU A 418 26.74 -5.99 26.77
N ALA A 419 25.56 -6.52 27.13
CA ALA A 419 24.64 -7.10 26.15
C ALA A 419 24.10 -6.04 25.16
N PHE A 420 23.86 -4.82 25.64
CA PHE A 420 23.38 -3.70 24.81
C PHE A 420 24.47 -3.17 23.85
N THR A 421 25.73 -3.10 24.31
CA THR A 421 26.87 -2.68 23.47
C THR A 421 27.33 -3.77 22.51
N CYS A 422 27.23 -5.05 22.87
CA CYS A 422 27.57 -6.16 21.98
C CYS A 422 26.56 -6.32 20.82
N ILE A 423 25.26 -6.10 21.09
CA ILE A 423 24.20 -6.13 20.05
C ILE A 423 24.27 -4.89 19.15
N LEU A 424 24.56 -3.70 19.69
CA LEU A 424 24.78 -2.49 18.88
C LEU A 424 26.09 -2.53 18.08
N ALA A 425 27.14 -3.18 18.60
CA ALA A 425 28.40 -3.38 17.86
C ALA A 425 28.27 -4.42 16.74
N GLN A 426 27.39 -5.41 16.88
CA GLN A 426 27.09 -6.39 15.81
C GLN A 426 26.21 -5.81 14.69
N ALA A 427 25.52 -4.69 14.92
CA ALA A 427 24.74 -4.00 13.89
C ALA A 427 25.60 -3.19 12.88
N HIS A 428 26.90 -3.02 13.14
CA HIS A 428 27.83 -2.31 12.24
C HIS A 428 28.64 -3.24 11.30
N LEU A 429 28.29 -4.53 11.22
CA LEU A 429 28.98 -5.54 10.41
C LEU A 429 28.16 -6.03 9.21
N ILE A 430 27.45 -5.12 8.54
CA ILE A 430 27.00 -5.32 7.16
C ILE A 430 27.47 -4.10 6.35
N PRO A 431 28.42 -4.25 5.41
CA PRO A 431 28.71 -3.18 4.48
C PRO A 431 27.56 -3.08 3.47
N TRP A 432 27.11 -1.83 3.26
CA TRP A 432 26.03 -1.33 2.37
C TRP A 432 24.63 -1.27 2.97
#